data_AF-A0A4S0N4Z2-F1
#
_entry.id   AF-A0A4S0N4Z2-F1
#
_cell.length_a   1.000
_cell.length_b   1.000
_cell.length_c   1.000
_cell.angle_alpha   90.00
_cell.angle_beta   90.00
_cell.angle_gamma   90.00
#
_symmetry.space_group_name_H-M   'P 1'
#
loop_
_entity.id
_entity.type
_entity.pdbx_description
1 polymer ?
#
loop_
_entity_poly.entity_id
_entity_poly.type
_entity_poly.pdbx_seq_one_letter_code
_entity_poly.pdbx_strand_id
1 'polypeptide(L)'
;GNYDVNAMLGSAAGMDLALATGRGEPLLTEWPGIAGPLVADEAVMQIGERNSRDPGFAWADINATAITRIDVFAAREAGAIGMLETTKAVLARADCLYWLHLDVDVLDQTLMPAVDSPGSPGIDPDDLV
;
A
#
# COMPACT_ATOMS: atom_id res chain seq x y z
N GLY A 1 -3.08 -15.55 0.41
CA GLY A 1 -2.63 -14.19 0.75
C GLY A 1 -2.28 -14.15 2.22
N ASN A 2 -1.76 -13.01 2.72
CA ASN A 2 -1.30 -12.89 4.12
C ASN A 2 -2.43 -13.07 5.16
N TYR A 3 -3.69 -13.01 4.72
CA TYR A 3 -4.90 -13.26 5.50
C TYR A 3 -5.42 -14.71 5.43
N ASP A 4 -4.72 -15.61 4.72
CA ASP A 4 -5.00 -17.04 4.78
C ASP A 4 -4.31 -17.63 6.03
N VAL A 5 -5.12 -17.93 7.05
CA VAL A 5 -4.65 -18.48 8.33
C VAL A 5 -3.97 -19.86 8.21
N ASN A 6 -4.04 -20.51 7.04
CA ASN A 6 -3.36 -21.78 6.76
C ASN A 6 -2.08 -21.61 5.90
N ALA A 7 -1.76 -20.38 5.48
CA ALA A 7 -0.53 -20.06 4.77
C ALA A 7 0.57 -19.56 5.73
N MET A 8 1.75 -19.23 5.19
CA MET A 8 2.89 -18.69 5.93
C MET A 8 2.45 -17.53 6.83
N LEU A 9 2.81 -17.55 8.12
CA LEU A 9 2.45 -16.52 9.09
C LEU A 9 2.97 -15.15 8.62
N GLY A 10 2.04 -14.24 8.34
CA GLY A 10 2.33 -12.84 8.10
C GLY A 10 2.69 -12.08 9.36
N SER A 11 3.54 -11.07 9.24
CA SER A 11 3.64 -10.02 10.25
C SER A 11 2.47 -9.05 10.07
N ALA A 12 1.84 -8.61 11.15
CA ALA A 12 0.79 -7.59 11.11
C ALA A 12 1.26 -6.30 10.43
N ALA A 13 2.56 -5.99 10.50
CA ALA A 13 3.17 -4.84 9.83
C ALA A 13 3.05 -4.92 8.29
N GLY A 14 3.06 -6.13 7.70
CA GLY A 14 2.86 -6.35 6.27
C GLY A 14 1.40 -6.65 5.89
N MET A 15 0.46 -6.39 6.80
CA MET A 15 -0.98 -6.63 6.60
C MET A 15 -1.84 -5.41 6.86
N ASP A 16 -1.25 -4.32 7.35
CA ASP A 16 -1.92 -3.08 7.72
C ASP A 16 -2.96 -2.61 6.69
N LEU A 17 -2.59 -2.58 5.39
CA LEU A 17 -3.50 -2.18 4.33
C LEU A 17 -4.63 -3.19 4.15
N ALA A 18 -4.32 -4.49 4.14
CA ALA A 18 -5.33 -5.54 4.03
C ALA A 18 -6.32 -5.48 5.21
N LEU A 19 -5.83 -5.25 6.43
CA LEU A 19 -6.63 -5.15 7.65
C LEU A 19 -7.53 -3.90 7.64
N ALA A 20 -6.98 -2.74 7.27
CA ALA A 20 -7.72 -1.49 7.16
C ALA A 20 -8.87 -1.58 6.14
N THR A 21 -8.70 -2.42 5.12
CA THR A 21 -9.67 -2.68 4.06
C THR A 21 -10.50 -3.97 4.31
N GLY A 22 -10.42 -4.55 5.52
CA GLY A 22 -11.32 -5.60 5.99
C GLY A 22 -10.93 -7.04 5.65
N ARG A 23 -9.67 -7.30 5.26
CA ARG A 23 -9.14 -8.64 4.95
C ARG A 23 -8.14 -9.11 5.99
N GLY A 24 -8.49 -10.17 6.71
CA GLY A 24 -7.66 -10.73 7.78
C GLY A 24 -8.50 -11.35 8.88
N GLU A 25 -7.83 -11.73 9.97
CA GLU A 25 -8.46 -12.25 11.17
C GLU A 25 -9.50 -11.24 11.72
N PRO A 26 -10.73 -11.68 12.07
CA PRO A 26 -11.77 -10.80 12.63
C PRO A 26 -11.29 -9.92 13.80
N LEU A 27 -10.40 -10.43 14.66
CA LEU A 27 -9.80 -9.66 15.75
C LEU A 27 -9.09 -8.37 15.30
N LEU A 28 -8.61 -8.32 14.06
CA LEU A 28 -7.86 -7.22 13.48
C LEU A 28 -8.65 -6.46 12.40
N THR A 29 -9.86 -6.89 12.07
CA THR A 29 -10.72 -6.29 11.03
C THR A 29 -12.09 -5.85 11.53
N GLU A 30 -12.55 -6.34 12.68
CA GLU A 30 -13.78 -5.90 13.34
C GLU A 30 -13.51 -4.74 14.30
N TRP A 31 -13.91 -3.55 13.89
CA TRP A 31 -13.64 -2.31 14.63
C TRP A 31 -14.85 -1.90 15.49
N PRO A 32 -14.68 -1.67 16.81
CA PRO A 32 -15.79 -1.26 17.65
C PRO A 32 -16.48 0.01 17.17
N GLY A 33 -17.79 -0.09 16.90
CA GLY A 33 -18.61 1.05 16.46
C GLY A 33 -18.49 1.39 14.96
N ILE A 34 -17.79 0.57 14.17
CA ILE A 34 -17.65 0.75 12.72
C ILE A 34 -18.23 -0.48 12.04
N ALA A 35 -19.13 -0.26 11.08
CA ALA A 35 -19.69 -1.33 10.27
C ALA A 35 -18.80 -1.57 9.05
N GLY A 36 -18.16 -2.73 8.96
CA GLY A 36 -17.29 -3.10 7.86
C GLY A 36 -15.85 -2.57 7.99
N PRO A 37 -15.10 -2.41 6.88
CA PRO A 37 -13.71 -1.95 6.91
C PRO A 37 -13.60 -0.47 7.30
N LEU A 38 -12.40 -0.05 7.72
CA LEU A 38 -12.11 1.38 8.00
C LEU A 38 -12.19 2.23 6.73
N VAL A 39 -11.79 1.66 5.59
CA VAL A 39 -11.80 2.32 4.29
C VAL A 39 -12.16 1.32 3.20
N ALA A 40 -13.00 1.73 2.24
CA ALA A 40 -13.33 0.93 1.08
C ALA A 40 -12.19 0.97 0.05
N ASP A 41 -11.95 -0.15 -0.64
CA ASP A 41 -10.87 -0.29 -1.63
C ASP A 41 -10.83 0.85 -2.66
N GLU A 42 -12.00 1.30 -3.12
CA GLU A 42 -12.13 2.31 -4.18
C GLU A 42 -11.55 3.68 -3.76
N ALA A 43 -11.48 3.92 -2.45
CA ALA A 43 -10.97 5.13 -1.82
C ALA A 43 -9.48 5.00 -1.40
N VAL A 44 -8.82 3.89 -1.75
CA VAL A 44 -7.42 3.64 -1.39
C VAL A 44 -6.50 3.81 -2.59
N MET A 45 -5.36 4.45 -2.33
CA MET A 45 -4.21 4.52 -3.22
C MET A 45 -2.98 3.88 -2.55
N GLN A 46 -2.37 2.90 -3.21
CA GLN A 46 -1.05 2.36 -2.84
C GLN A 46 0.00 2.87 -3.82
N ILE A 47 1.13 3.35 -3.32
CA ILE A 47 2.26 3.81 -4.14
C ILE A 47 3.54 3.13 -3.67
N GLY A 48 4.37 2.68 -4.61
CA GLY A 48 5.74 2.27 -4.32
C GLY A 48 5.96 0.77 -4.16
N GLU A 49 4.99 -0.08 -4.48
CA GLU A 49 5.25 -1.53 -4.56
C GLU A 49 6.38 -1.80 -5.57
N ARG A 50 7.40 -2.51 -5.11
CA ARG A 50 8.62 -2.78 -5.88
C ARG A 50 8.61 -4.17 -6.49
N ASN A 51 7.98 -5.12 -5.80
CA ASN A 51 8.00 -6.53 -6.14
C ASN A 51 6.81 -6.93 -7.03
N SER A 52 5.93 -6.00 -7.40
CA SER A 52 4.74 -6.26 -8.23
C SER A 52 5.05 -6.91 -9.59
N ARG A 53 6.29 -6.76 -10.08
CA ARG A 53 6.77 -7.31 -11.34
C ARG A 53 7.51 -8.64 -11.18
N ASP A 54 7.73 -9.11 -9.95
CA ASP A 54 8.34 -10.41 -9.67
C ASP A 54 7.30 -11.52 -9.88
N PRO A 55 7.58 -12.56 -10.69
CA PRO A 55 6.72 -13.74 -10.79
C PRO A 55 6.42 -14.42 -9.45
N GLY A 56 7.31 -14.28 -8.46
CA GLY A 56 7.16 -14.79 -7.09
C GLY A 56 6.50 -13.83 -6.11
N PHE A 57 5.85 -12.76 -6.59
CA PHE A 57 5.24 -11.75 -5.75
C PHE A 57 4.24 -12.36 -4.76
N ALA A 58 4.60 -12.33 -3.48
CA ALA A 58 3.89 -13.02 -2.42
C ALA A 58 2.46 -12.50 -2.17
N TRP A 59 2.14 -11.30 -2.66
CA TRP A 59 0.91 -10.56 -2.37
C TRP A 59 0.15 -10.20 -3.65
N ALA A 60 0.11 -11.10 -4.62
CA ALA A 60 -0.62 -10.88 -5.88
C ALA A 60 -2.15 -10.76 -5.68
N ASP A 61 -2.68 -11.03 -4.50
CA ASP A 61 -4.09 -10.93 -4.15
C ASP A 61 -4.64 -9.50 -4.17
N ILE A 62 -3.83 -8.49 -3.85
CA ILE A 62 -4.22 -7.08 -4.00
C ILE A 62 -4.56 -6.72 -5.47
N ASN A 63 -4.09 -7.50 -6.46
CA ASN A 63 -4.50 -7.32 -7.86
C ASN A 63 -5.99 -7.60 -8.12
N ALA A 64 -6.66 -8.33 -7.22
CA ALA A 64 -8.08 -8.65 -7.32
C ALA A 64 -8.99 -7.66 -6.57
N THR A 65 -8.43 -6.59 -6.02
CA THR A 65 -9.14 -5.54 -5.27
C THR A 65 -9.46 -4.33 -6.16
N ALA A 66 -10.27 -3.40 -5.66
CA ALA A 66 -10.50 -2.11 -6.33
C ALA A 66 -9.46 -1.04 -5.94
N ILE A 67 -8.42 -1.41 -5.18
CA ILE A 67 -7.36 -0.49 -4.74
C ILE A 67 -6.58 0.00 -5.95
N THR A 68 -6.48 1.33 -6.08
CA THR A 68 -5.66 1.93 -7.14
C THR A 68 -4.20 1.90 -6.73
N ARG A 69 -3.31 1.56 -7.67
CA ARG A 69 -1.92 1.26 -7.37
C ARG A 69 -0.98 1.89 -8.40
N ILE A 70 0.12 2.46 -7.91
CA ILE A 70 1.27 2.86 -8.73
C ILE A 70 2.49 2.11 -8.19
N ASP A 71 3.06 1.22 -9.00
CA ASP A 71 4.32 0.57 -8.65
C ASP A 71 5.48 1.57 -8.68
N VAL A 72 6.61 1.24 -8.03
CA VAL A 72 7.76 2.15 -7.94
C VAL A 72 8.30 2.59 -9.31
N PHE A 73 8.15 1.75 -10.33
CA PHE A 73 8.67 2.04 -11.66
C PHE A 73 7.78 3.06 -12.39
N ALA A 74 6.46 2.89 -12.31
CA ALA A 74 5.48 3.83 -12.84
C ALA A 74 5.53 5.16 -12.06
N ALA A 75 5.75 5.10 -10.75
CA ALA A 75 5.95 6.30 -9.93
C ALA A 75 7.16 7.12 -10.40
N ARG A 76 8.31 6.47 -10.62
CA ARG A 76 9.53 7.13 -11.11
C ARG A 76 9.39 7.71 -12.52
N GLU A 77 8.59 7.07 -13.37
CA GLU A 77 8.27 7.59 -14.71
C GLU A 77 7.34 8.80 -14.64
N ALA A 78 6.34 8.75 -13.76
CA ALA A 78 5.35 9.82 -13.58
C ALA A 78 5.91 11.04 -12.84
N GLY A 79 6.86 10.84 -11.92
CA GLY A 79 7.35 11.83 -10.97
C GLY A 79 6.25 12.34 -10.02
N ALA A 80 6.61 13.28 -9.15
CA ALA A 80 5.69 13.84 -8.15
C ALA A 80 4.35 14.33 -8.73
N ILE A 81 4.39 15.06 -9.84
CA ILE A 81 3.18 15.65 -10.45
C ILE A 81 2.23 14.57 -10.95
N GLY A 82 2.73 13.56 -11.67
CA GLY A 82 1.89 12.50 -12.20
C GLY A 82 1.28 11.62 -11.11
N MET A 83 2.05 11.34 -10.05
CA MET A 83 1.53 10.66 -8.86
C MET A 83 0.43 11.48 -8.18
N LEU A 84 0.65 12.78 -7.99
CA LEU A 84 -0.31 13.66 -7.34
C LEU A 84 -1.64 13.74 -8.10
N GLU A 85 -1.62 13.88 -9.42
CA GLU A 85 -2.85 13.93 -10.22
C GLU A 85 -3.64 12.62 -10.15
N THR A 86 -2.95 11.48 -10.16
CA THR A 86 -3.59 10.16 -10.00
C THR A 86 -4.19 10.00 -8.60
N THR A 87 -3.44 10.36 -7.56
CA THR A 87 -3.90 10.31 -6.17
C THR A 87 -5.11 11.20 -5.95
N LYS A 88 -5.11 12.44 -6.47
CA LYS A 88 -6.28 13.35 -6.38
C LYS A 88 -7.53 12.74 -6.99
N ALA A 89 -7.42 12.06 -8.14
CA ALA A 89 -8.55 11.41 -8.77
C ALA A 89 -9.12 10.25 -7.95
N VAL A 90 -8.28 9.54 -7.18
CA VAL A 90 -8.72 8.50 -6.24
C VAL A 90 -9.38 9.12 -5.01
N LEU A 91 -8.74 10.12 -4.40
CA LEU A 91 -9.26 10.78 -3.21
C LEU A 91 -10.60 11.49 -3.47
N ALA A 92 -10.83 11.98 -4.68
CA ALA A 92 -12.10 12.59 -5.08
C ALA A 92 -13.29 11.59 -5.14
N ARG A 93 -13.05 10.28 -5.04
CA ARG A 93 -14.11 9.26 -5.02
C ARG A 93 -14.82 9.16 -3.68
N ALA A 94 -14.21 9.68 -2.61
CA ALA A 94 -14.76 9.65 -1.27
C ALA A 94 -14.88 11.08 -0.72
N ASP A 95 -16.01 11.37 -0.09
CA ASP A 95 -16.23 12.64 0.61
C ASP A 95 -15.80 12.52 2.08
N CYS A 96 -14.49 12.33 2.29
CA CYS A 96 -13.91 12.16 3.62
C CYS A 96 -12.51 12.80 3.75
N LEU A 97 -12.04 12.91 5.00
CA LEU A 97 -10.64 13.23 5.26
C LEU A 97 -9.74 12.08 4.80
N TYR A 98 -8.53 12.39 4.37
CA TYR A 98 -7.53 11.40 3.99
C TYR A 98 -6.54 11.14 5.12
N TRP A 99 -6.01 9.92 5.15
CA TRP A 99 -4.89 9.49 5.98
C TRP A 99 -3.72 9.13 5.06
N LEU A 100 -2.52 9.61 5.39
CA LEU A 100 -1.29 9.22 4.71
C LEU A 100 -0.50 8.27 5.60
N HIS A 101 -0.40 7.00 5.18
CA HIS A 101 0.57 6.07 5.73
C HIS A 101 1.83 6.11 4.86
N LEU A 102 2.96 6.52 5.43
CA LEU A 102 4.27 6.49 4.79
C LEU A 102 5.15 5.45 5.47
N ASP A 103 5.41 4.34 4.78
CA ASP A 103 6.54 3.46 5.10
C ASP A 103 7.80 4.04 4.46
N VAL A 104 8.83 4.28 5.26
CA VAL A 104 10.08 4.92 4.80
C VAL A 104 10.96 3.96 3.99
N ASP A 105 10.64 2.67 3.99
CA ASP A 105 11.30 1.67 3.13
C ASP A 105 10.92 1.79 1.63
N VAL A 106 9.99 2.70 1.30
CA VAL A 106 9.66 3.10 -0.07
C VAL A 106 10.84 3.79 -0.78
N LEU A 107 11.75 4.38 0.00
CA LEU A 107 12.99 4.97 -0.48
C LEU A 107 13.99 3.88 -0.88
N ASP A 108 14.93 4.24 -1.75
CA ASP A 108 15.97 3.30 -2.16
C ASP A 108 16.89 2.98 -0.96
N GLN A 109 17.27 1.72 -0.81
CA GLN A 109 18.15 1.26 0.28
C GLN A 109 19.48 2.03 0.37
N THR A 110 19.96 2.62 -0.73
CA THR A 110 21.18 3.44 -0.73
C THR A 110 20.98 4.76 0.03
N LEU A 111 19.73 5.22 0.16
CA LEU A 111 19.32 6.42 0.89
C LEU A 111 18.78 6.08 2.28
N MET A 112 17.96 5.03 2.39
CA MET A 112 17.34 4.59 3.65
C MET A 112 17.63 3.11 3.95
N PRO A 113 18.85 2.75 4.40
CA PRO A 113 19.19 1.37 4.75
C PRO A 113 18.70 0.94 6.14
N ALA A 114 18.30 1.89 7.00
CA ALA A 114 17.95 1.65 8.40
C ALA A 114 16.46 1.31 8.57
N VAL A 115 15.99 0.30 7.84
CA VAL A 115 14.63 -0.25 7.85
C VAL A 115 14.68 -1.77 7.89
N ASP A 116 13.58 -2.42 8.26
CA ASP A 116 13.53 -3.88 8.34
C ASP A 116 13.56 -4.56 6.95
N SER A 117 13.04 -3.88 5.91
CA SER A 117 12.91 -4.41 4.54
C SER A 117 13.54 -3.49 3.48
N PRO A 118 14.86 -3.20 3.54
CA PRO A 118 15.50 -2.32 2.57
C PRO A 118 15.43 -2.92 1.15
N GLY A 119 15.33 -2.09 0.11
CA GLY A 119 15.61 -2.56 -1.24
C GLY A 119 15.67 -1.48 -2.33
N SER A 120 15.82 -1.96 -3.56
CA SER A 120 16.00 -1.15 -4.77
C SER A 120 15.21 -1.72 -5.95
N PRO A 121 14.61 -0.89 -6.81
CA PRO A 121 14.60 0.57 -6.74
C PRO A 121 13.64 1.13 -5.67
N GLY A 122 13.89 2.34 -5.22
CA GLY A 122 12.94 3.14 -4.44
C GLY A 122 12.50 4.43 -5.13
N ILE A 123 11.63 5.19 -4.46
CA ILE A 123 11.18 6.53 -4.86
C ILE A 123 12.28 7.55 -4.56
N ASP A 124 12.41 8.56 -5.42
CA ASP A 124 13.32 9.69 -5.19
C ASP A 124 12.79 10.56 -4.04
N PRO A 125 13.58 10.90 -3.01
CA PRO A 125 13.14 11.78 -1.94
C PRO A 125 12.58 13.12 -2.43
N ASP A 126 13.09 13.65 -3.55
CA ASP A 126 12.60 14.91 -4.13
C ASP A 126 11.17 14.78 -4.69
N ASP A 127 10.70 13.55 -4.95
CA ASP A 127 9.32 13.29 -5.36
C ASP A 127 8.33 13.18 -4.17
N LEU A 128 8.82 13.25 -2.92
CA LEU A 128 8.01 13.14 -1.70
C LEU A 128 7.70 14.50 -1.03
N VAL A 129 8.18 15.62 -1.58
CA VAL A 129 8.08 16.99 -1.00
C VAL A 129 7.05 17.89 -1.65
#